data_AF-A0A327Z4Y6-F1
#
_entry.id   AF-A0A327Z4Y6-F1
#
_cell.length_a   1.000
_cell.length_b   1.000
_cell.length_c   1.000
_cell.angle_alpha   90.00
_cell.angle_beta   90.00
_cell.angle_gamma   90.00
#
_symmetry.space_group_name_H-M   'P 1'
#
loop_
_entity.id
_entity.type
_entity.pdbx_description
1 polymer ?
#
loop_
_entity_poly.entity_id
_entity_poly.type
_entity_poly.pdbx_seq_one_letter_code
_entity_poly.pdbx_strand_id
1 'polypeptide(L)' 'MFGNPLGLQRRTIAGASAEFGPKAKEFCNNGDPVCGGGNRFAAHLAYPRNGTVEQGAEFAAGKIG' A
#
# COMPACT_ATOMS: atom_id res chain seq x y z
N MET A 1 0.00 -3.78 2.00
CA MET A 1 0.85 -2.75 2.63
C MET A 1 0.16 -1.41 2.41
N PHE A 2 -0.11 -0.69 3.49
CA PHE A 2 -0.84 0.59 3.47
C PHE A 2 0.16 1.72 3.71
N GLY A 3 0.27 2.67 2.78
CA GLY A 3 1.15 3.83 2.94
C GLY A 3 2.64 3.47 2.96
N ASN A 4 3.11 2.69 1.99
CA ASN A 4 4.48 2.17 1.96
C ASN A 4 5.58 3.24 1.94
N PRO A 5 6.48 3.30 2.95
CA PRO A 5 7.63 4.22 2.95
C PRO A 5 8.64 4.01 1.82
N LEU A 6 8.63 2.87 1.11
CA LEU A 6 9.42 2.73 -0.12
C LEU A 6 9.06 3.80 -1.17
N GLY A 7 7.84 4.35 -1.11
CA GLY A 7 7.43 5.47 -1.97
C GLY A 7 8.24 6.75 -1.76
N LEU A 8 8.84 6.96 -0.58
CA LEU A 8 9.79 8.05 -0.33
C LEU A 8 11.02 7.96 -1.25
N GLN A 9 11.35 6.74 -1.69
CA GLN A 9 12.44 6.45 -2.64
C GLN A 9 11.91 6.21 -4.06
N ARG A 10 10.63 6.45 -4.33
CA ARG A 10 9.93 6.09 -5.58
C ARG A 10 10.02 4.60 -5.91
N ARG A 11 9.96 3.74 -4.89
CA ARG A 11 10.03 2.28 -5.01
C ARG A 11 8.74 1.62 -4.56
N THR A 12 8.53 0.40 -5.05
CA THR A 12 7.41 -0.49 -4.70
C THR A 12 7.97 -1.81 -4.17
N ILE A 13 7.15 -2.61 -3.49
CA ILE A 13 7.53 -3.97 -3.09
C ILE A 13 7.77 -4.82 -4.35
N ALA A 14 6.94 -4.63 -5.38
CA ALA A 14 7.07 -5.30 -6.68
C ALA A 14 8.44 -5.09 -7.33
N GLY A 15 8.98 -3.86 -7.27
CA GLY A 15 10.31 -3.56 -7.81
C GLY A 15 11.46 -3.88 -6.85
N ALA A 16 11.19 -3.99 -5.54
CA ALA A 16 12.23 -4.18 -4.51
C ALA A 16 12.49 -5.65 -4.15
N SER A 17 11.59 -6.57 -4.48
CA SER A 17 11.74 -7.99 -4.13
C SER A 17 11.10 -8.88 -5.19
N ALA A 18 11.91 -9.75 -5.81
CA ALA A 18 11.40 -10.78 -6.71
C ALA A 18 10.49 -11.80 -5.98
N GLU A 19 10.82 -12.11 -4.73
CA GLU A 19 10.09 -13.09 -3.92
C GLU A 19 8.73 -12.56 -3.42
N PHE A 20 8.72 -11.33 -2.92
CA PHE A 20 7.53 -10.74 -2.30
C PHE A 20 6.70 -9.88 -3.24
N GLY A 21 7.26 -9.42 -4.37
CA GLY A 21 6.55 -8.61 -5.35
C GLY A 21 5.23 -9.25 -5.82
N PRO A 22 5.22 -10.51 -6.27
CA PRO A 22 4.00 -11.22 -6.67
C PRO A 22 3.01 -11.52 -5.52
N LYS A 23 3.47 -11.40 -4.27
CA LYS A 23 2.71 -11.72 -3.05
C LYS A 23 2.17 -10.47 -2.37
N ALA A 24 2.57 -9.29 -2.80
CA ALA A 24 2.23 -8.03 -2.15
C ALA A 24 1.11 -7.28 -2.89
N LYS A 25 0.23 -6.66 -2.11
CA LYS A 25 -0.69 -5.61 -2.56
C LYS A 25 -0.30 -4.31 -1.87
N GLU A 26 -0.12 -3.24 -2.63
CA GLU A 26 0.18 -1.91 -2.11
C GLU A 26 -1.03 -1.01 -2.26
N PHE A 27 -1.40 -0.32 -1.17
CA PHE A 27 -2.42 0.70 -1.15
C PHE A 27 -1.73 2.05 -0.92
N CYS A 28 -1.88 2.94 -1.89
CA CYS A 28 -1.38 4.30 -1.79
C CYS A 28 -2.51 5.29 -2.10
N ASN A 29 -2.97 6.00 -1.06
CA ASN A 29 -4.00 7.02 -1.21
C ASN A 29 -3.44 8.23 -1.97
N ASN A 30 -4.27 8.83 -2.82
CA ASN A 30 -3.88 10.05 -3.53
C ASN A 30 -3.53 11.16 -2.53
N GLY A 31 -2.34 11.74 -2.68
CA GLY A 31 -1.82 12.79 -1.81
C GLY A 31 -1.13 12.28 -0.53
N ASP A 32 -1.05 10.97 -0.30
CA ASP A 32 -0.27 10.41 0.80
C ASP A 32 1.23 10.80 0.64
N PRO A 33 1.81 11.54 1.61
CA PRO A 33 3.20 12.00 1.52
C PRO A 33 4.22 10.86 1.63
N VAL A 34 3.85 9.71 2.19
CA VAL A 34 4.75 8.58 2.46
C VAL A 34 4.92 7.71 1.22
N CYS A 35 3.82 7.31 0.59
CA CYS A 35 3.88 6.38 -0.53
C CYS A 35 3.81 7.04 -1.91
N GLY A 36 3.25 8.25 -2.01
CA GLY A 36 2.91 8.89 -3.29
C GLY A 36 3.57 10.26 -3.51
N GLY A 37 4.42 10.71 -2.58
CA GLY A 37 5.09 12.03 -2.67
C GLY A 37 4.13 13.22 -2.59
N GLY A 38 2.93 13.03 -2.03
CA GLY A 38 1.97 14.09 -1.78
C GLY A 38 2.30 14.91 -0.52
N ASN A 39 1.32 15.67 -0.04
CA ASN A 39 1.45 16.50 1.18
C ASN A 39 0.24 16.37 2.14
N ARG A 40 -0.65 15.40 1.89
CA ARG A 40 -1.90 15.23 2.64
C ARG A 40 -1.75 14.11 3.66
N PHE A 41 -1.30 14.43 4.87
CA PHE A 41 -1.19 13.45 5.96
C PHE A 41 -2.53 12.80 6.32
N ALA A 42 -3.65 13.50 6.15
CA ALA A 42 -4.98 12.91 6.31
C ALA A 42 -5.20 11.72 5.37
N ALA A 43 -4.63 11.74 4.15
CA ALA A 43 -4.68 10.61 3.23
C ALA A 43 -3.90 9.40 3.77
N HIS A 44 -2.74 9.61 4.39
CA HIS A 44 -1.97 8.53 5.01
C HIS A 44 -2.71 7.90 6.21
N LEU A 45 -3.37 8.72 7.03
CA LEU A 45 -4.07 8.25 8.23
C LEU A 45 -5.45 7.62 7.92
N ALA A 46 -5.93 7.72 6.68
CA ALA A 46 -7.27 7.26 6.31
C ALA A 46 -7.39 5.76 6.05
N TYR A 47 -6.29 5.01 5.87
CA TYR A 47 -6.35 3.59 5.50
C TYR A 47 -7.26 2.73 6.39
N PRO A 48 -7.29 2.89 7.73
CA PRO A 48 -8.17 2.07 8.57
C PRO A 48 -9.67 2.32 8.38
N ARG A 49 -10.07 3.39 7.67
CA ARG A 49 -11.46 3.86 7.59
C ARG A 49 -11.97 4.08 6.17
N ASN A 50 -11.12 3.92 5.16
CA ASN A 50 -11.44 4.25 3.77
C ASN A 50 -11.81 3.02 2.91
N GLY A 51 -12.10 1.87 3.53
CA GLY A 51 -12.47 0.63 2.84
C GLY A 51 -11.31 -0.19 2.28
N THR A 52 -10.06 0.27 2.42
CA THR A 52 -8.90 -0.47 1.89
C THR A 52 -8.49 -1.64 2.78
N VAL A 53 -8.89 -1.64 4.06
CA VAL A 53 -8.67 -2.78 4.97
C VAL A 53 -9.41 -4.02 4.45
N GLU A 54 -10.68 -3.86 4.07
CA GLU A 54 -11.50 -4.92 3.50
C GLU A 54 -10.89 -5.45 2.20
N GLN A 55 -10.46 -4.56 1.29
CA GLN A 55 -9.76 -4.94 0.05
C GLN A 55 -8.45 -5.70 0.33
N GLY A 56 -7.73 -5.31 1.38
CA GLY A 56 -6.51 -5.99 1.83
C GLY A 56 -6.81 -7.39 2.36
N ALA A 57 -7.90 -7.55 3.12
CA ALA A 57 -8.36 -8.83 3.64
C ALA A 57 -8.82 -9.77 2.51
N GLU A 58 -9.60 -9.26 1.54
CA GLU A 58 -10.01 -10.01 0.34
C GLU A 58 -8.82 -10.49 -0.48
N PHE A 59 -7.82 -9.60 -0.70
CA PHE A 59 -6.58 -9.99 -1.37
C PHE A 59 -5.87 -11.12 -0.62
N ALA A 60 -5.74 -11.03 0.70
CA ALA A 60 -5.07 -12.05 1.50
C ALA A 60 -5.83 -13.38 1.49
N ALA A 61 -7.15 -13.34 1.64
CA ALA A 61 -8.00 -14.52 1.56
C ALA A 61 -7.85 -15.22 0.19
N GLY A 62 -7.80 -14.47 -0.91
CA GLY A 62 -7.57 -15.00 -2.25
C GLY A 62 -6.17 -15.60 -2.48
N LYS A 63 -5.25 -15.53 -1.52
CA LYS A 63 -3.93 -16.18 -1.55
C LYS A 63 -3.87 -17.47 -0.72
N ILE A 64 -4.94 -17.77 0.03
CA ILE A 64 -5.05 -18.97 0.86
C ILE A 64 -6.01 -19.91 0.11
N GLY A 65 -5.48 -20.69 -0.83
CA GLY A 65 -6.22 -21.62 -1.68
C GLY A 65 -5.29 -22.55 -2.42
#